data_AF-A0A497QFB5-F1
#
_entry.id   AF-A0A497QFB5-F1
#
_cell.length_a   1.000
_cell.length_b   1.000
_cell.length_c   1.000
_cell.angle_alpha   90.00
_cell.angle_beta   90.00
_cell.angle_gamma   90.00
#
_symmetry.space_group_name_H-M   'P 1'
#
loop_
_entity.id
_entity.type
_entity.pdbx_description
1 polymer ?
#
loop_
_entity_poly.entity_id
_entity_poly.type
_entity_poly.pdbx_seq_one_letter_code
_entity_poly.pdbx_strand_id
1 'polypeptide(L)'
;MRKIIKIIGNNLRYGYMDENKKTENPNQEEDEQKSHDLIKDSESAEEKNSDNIDENLQKLLSEEEREKMEKNLDLVVSYLEDIGIVDMNIDRKKMIIAIPFDYEDFTFLSHIVMSADWILIKTSIFEIERLAESSLINLFAEVLKGNFILNSVVYSLDPENKSIWAQADVPISADFDTFKLSYFSIVF
;
A
#
# COMPACT_ATOMS: atom_id res chain seq x y z
N MET A 1 20.78 -1.15 28.83
CA MET A 1 19.71 -1.39 29.84
C MET A 1 18.45 -0.70 29.31
N ARG A 2 17.57 -1.45 28.63
CA ARG A 2 16.41 -0.91 27.88
C ARG A 2 15.21 -0.74 28.81
N LYS A 3 14.59 0.45 28.83
CA LYS A 3 13.31 0.70 29.51
C LYS A 3 12.18 0.60 28.49
N ILE A 4 11.37 -0.44 28.64
CA ILE A 4 10.09 -0.65 27.95
C ILE A 4 9.06 0.25 28.63
N ILE A 5 8.43 1.14 27.87
CA ILE A 5 7.26 1.90 28.32
C ILE A 5 6.03 1.10 27.92
N LYS A 6 5.30 0.63 28.93
CA LYS A 6 4.03 -0.09 28.84
C LYS A 6 2.93 0.95 29.07
N ILE A 7 2.10 1.23 28.07
CA ILE A 7 0.90 2.06 28.26
C ILE A 7 -0.35 1.18 28.09
N ILE A 8 -1.27 1.45 28.98
CA ILE A 8 -2.38 0.62 29.46
C ILE A 8 -3.57 0.74 28.50
N GLY A 9 -4.13 -0.42 28.14
CA GLY A 9 -5.37 -0.52 27.38
C GLY A 9 -6.59 -0.08 28.19
N ASN A 10 -7.57 0.50 27.50
CA ASN A 10 -8.90 0.70 28.02
C ASN A 10 -9.95 0.10 27.06
N ASN A 11 -10.76 -0.75 27.68
CA ASN A 11 -11.92 -1.47 27.19
C ASN A 11 -12.86 -0.69 26.26
N LEU A 12 -13.24 -1.30 25.14
CA LEU A 12 -14.62 -1.27 24.64
C LEU A 12 -15.01 -2.67 24.13
N ARG A 13 -15.76 -3.39 24.97
CA ARG A 13 -16.58 -4.57 24.61
C ARG A 13 -17.77 -4.09 23.78
N TYR A 14 -17.98 -4.65 22.60
CA TYR A 14 -19.31 -4.70 21.99
C TYR A 14 -19.72 -6.16 21.77
N GLY A 15 -20.90 -6.47 22.30
CA GLY A 15 -21.46 -7.81 22.39
C GLY A 15 -22.03 -8.30 21.07
N TYR A 16 -21.79 -9.57 20.79
CA TYR A 16 -22.55 -10.37 19.84
C TYR A 16 -23.92 -10.68 20.44
N MET A 17 -24.99 -10.42 19.67
CA MET A 17 -26.27 -11.09 19.84
C MET A 17 -26.50 -12.01 18.64
N ASP A 18 -26.61 -13.30 18.95
CA ASP A 18 -27.19 -14.36 18.13
C ASP A 18 -28.67 -14.08 17.89
N GLU A 19 -29.13 -14.17 16.63
CA GLU A 19 -30.44 -14.74 16.35
C GLU A 19 -30.41 -15.60 15.07
N ASN A 20 -30.71 -16.88 15.28
CA ASN A 20 -30.96 -17.91 14.28
C ASN A 20 -32.06 -17.52 13.28
N LYS A 21 -31.93 -17.94 12.01
CA LYS A 21 -32.96 -18.77 11.36
C LYS A 21 -32.51 -19.44 10.06
N LYS A 22 -32.64 -20.77 10.09
CA LYS A 22 -32.58 -21.71 8.98
C LYS A 22 -33.66 -21.42 7.92
N THR A 23 -33.30 -21.62 6.66
CA THR A 23 -34.17 -22.26 5.64
C THR A 23 -33.29 -22.89 4.57
N GLU A 24 -33.29 -24.22 4.53
CA GLU A 24 -32.87 -25.04 3.39
C GLU A 24 -34.04 -25.17 2.41
N ASN A 25 -33.78 -25.12 1.10
CA ASN A 25 -34.10 -26.25 0.22
C ASN A 25 -33.41 -26.12 -1.16
N PRO A 26 -33.17 -27.25 -1.86
CA PRO A 26 -32.20 -27.41 -2.94
C PRO A 26 -32.82 -27.28 -4.33
N ASN A 27 -31.99 -27.01 -5.34
CA ASN A 27 -32.03 -27.70 -6.63
C ASN A 27 -30.84 -27.28 -7.53
N GLN A 28 -30.11 -28.31 -7.98
CA GLN A 28 -29.54 -28.48 -9.33
C GLN A 28 -28.33 -27.56 -9.64
N GLU A 29 -27.07 -27.96 -9.43
CA GLU A 29 -26.31 -29.04 -10.13
C GLU A 29 -26.61 -29.09 -11.63
N GLU A 30 -26.02 -28.18 -12.43
CA GLU A 30 -25.65 -28.43 -13.85
C GLU A 30 -24.77 -27.35 -14.54
N ASP A 31 -24.27 -26.30 -13.87
CA ASP A 31 -23.46 -25.24 -14.53
C ASP A 31 -21.95 -25.22 -14.20
N GLU A 32 -21.44 -26.17 -13.41
CA GLU A 32 -20.04 -26.16 -12.93
C GLU A 32 -18.96 -26.71 -13.90
N GLN A 33 -19.31 -27.08 -15.14
CA GLN A 33 -18.33 -27.63 -16.09
C GLN A 33 -17.96 -26.71 -17.27
N LYS A 34 -18.47 -25.47 -17.34
CA LYS A 34 -18.09 -24.50 -18.38
C LYS A 34 -17.27 -23.30 -17.90
N SER A 35 -17.12 -23.10 -16.60
CA SER A 35 -16.32 -22.02 -16.01
C SER A 35 -14.84 -22.38 -15.83
N HIS A 36 -14.49 -23.67 -15.84
CA HIS A 36 -13.14 -24.12 -15.50
C HIS A 36 -12.11 -24.00 -16.65
N ASP A 37 -12.55 -23.76 -17.89
CA ASP A 37 -11.69 -23.52 -19.05
C ASP A 37 -11.46 -22.02 -19.36
N LEU A 38 -12.16 -21.12 -18.67
CA LEU A 38 -12.03 -19.66 -18.89
C LEU A 38 -11.11 -18.96 -17.86
N ILE A 39 -10.67 -19.67 -16.82
CA ILE A 39 -9.88 -19.10 -15.71
C ILE A 39 -8.36 -19.23 -15.94
N LYS A 40 -7.90 -20.09 -16.87
CA LYS A 40 -6.46 -20.25 -17.15
C LYS A 40 -5.87 -19.24 -18.12
N ASP A 41 -6.70 -18.50 -18.86
CA ASP A 41 -6.20 -17.56 -19.87
C ASP A 41 -6.07 -16.11 -19.34
N SER A 42 -6.77 -15.75 -18.26
CA SER A 42 -6.74 -14.39 -17.70
C SER A 42 -5.49 -14.07 -16.87
N GLU A 43 -4.99 -15.03 -16.07
CA GLU A 43 -3.76 -14.84 -15.28
C GLU A 43 -2.52 -14.64 -16.20
N SER A 44 -2.50 -15.31 -17.35
CA SER A 44 -1.38 -15.21 -18.31
C SER A 44 -1.37 -13.91 -19.13
N ALA A 45 -2.48 -13.17 -19.15
CA ALA A 45 -2.65 -11.93 -19.89
C ALA A 45 -2.35 -10.69 -19.01
N GLU A 46 -2.65 -10.73 -17.72
CA GLU A 46 -2.38 -9.64 -16.78
C GLU A 46 -0.89 -9.50 -16.44
N GLU A 47 -0.16 -10.61 -16.20
CA GLU A 47 1.29 -10.57 -16.01
C GLU A 47 2.02 -10.03 -17.26
N LYS A 48 1.62 -10.48 -18.46
CA LYS A 48 2.24 -10.02 -19.71
C LYS A 48 1.96 -8.57 -20.07
N ASN A 49 0.86 -8.00 -19.58
CA ASN A 49 0.48 -6.62 -19.90
C ASN A 49 1.17 -5.62 -18.96
N SER A 50 1.29 -5.95 -17.66
CA SER A 50 2.04 -5.12 -16.70
C SER A 50 3.54 -5.07 -17.03
N ASP A 51 4.15 -6.20 -17.37
CA ASP A 51 5.55 -6.26 -17.80
C ASP A 51 5.81 -5.45 -19.09
N ASN A 52 4.85 -5.44 -20.03
CA ASN A 52 4.95 -4.65 -21.27
C ASN A 52 4.80 -3.14 -21.04
N ILE A 53 3.96 -2.72 -20.09
CA ILE A 53 3.77 -1.31 -19.74
C ILE A 53 5.03 -0.79 -19.02
N ASP A 54 5.56 -1.57 -18.08
CA ASP A 54 6.80 -1.27 -17.36
C ASP A 54 7.99 -1.12 -18.33
N GLU A 55 8.12 -2.01 -19.33
CA GLU A 55 9.17 -1.90 -20.35
C GLU A 55 9.02 -0.69 -21.27
N ASN A 56 7.79 -0.27 -21.58
CA ASN A 56 7.55 0.88 -22.45
C ASN A 56 7.70 2.22 -21.72
N LEU A 57 7.33 2.31 -20.44
CA LEU A 57 7.62 3.46 -19.59
C LEU A 57 9.13 3.62 -19.37
N GLN A 58 9.86 2.52 -19.23
CA GLN A 58 11.32 2.54 -19.13
C GLN A 58 12.02 3.02 -20.41
N LYS A 59 11.40 2.88 -21.58
CA LYS A 59 11.91 3.44 -22.84
C LYS A 59 11.70 4.96 -22.98
N LEU A 60 10.85 5.55 -22.14
CA LEU A 60 10.56 6.99 -22.16
C LEU A 60 11.50 7.79 -21.24
N LEU A 61 12.21 7.12 -20.33
CA LEU A 61 13.22 7.74 -19.49
C LEU A 61 14.51 7.92 -20.28
N SER A 62 15.09 9.11 -20.20
CA SER A 62 16.47 9.31 -20.67
C SER A 62 17.44 8.52 -19.79
N GLU A 63 18.60 8.13 -20.35
CA GLU A 63 19.67 7.49 -19.58
C GLU A 63 20.10 8.38 -18.39
N GLU A 64 20.13 9.70 -18.58
CA GLU A 64 20.46 10.68 -17.55
C GLU A 64 19.46 10.66 -16.39
N GLU A 65 18.15 10.65 -16.68
CA GLU A 65 17.11 10.55 -15.65
C GLU A 65 17.21 9.23 -14.88
N ARG A 66 17.50 8.13 -15.59
CA ARG A 66 17.65 6.81 -14.95
C ARG A 66 18.86 6.78 -14.02
N GLU A 67 20.02 7.27 -14.45
CA GLU A 67 21.19 7.38 -13.59
C GLU A 67 20.94 8.26 -12.36
N LYS A 68 20.18 9.36 -12.54
CA LYS A 68 19.77 10.21 -11.43
C LYS A 68 18.88 9.44 -10.44
N MET A 69 17.89 8.70 -10.94
CA MET A 69 17.01 7.87 -10.11
C MET A 69 17.78 6.77 -9.36
N GLU A 70 18.80 6.16 -9.96
CA GLU A 70 19.64 5.17 -9.27
C GLU A 70 20.44 5.79 -8.12
N LYS A 71 21.03 6.99 -8.32
CA LYS A 71 21.72 7.72 -7.25
C LYS A 71 20.76 8.11 -6.13
N ASN A 72 19.54 8.52 -6.48
CA ASN A 72 18.49 8.85 -5.53
C ASN A 72 18.08 7.62 -4.71
N LEU A 73 17.95 6.46 -5.35
CA LEU A 73 17.65 5.20 -4.69
C LEU A 73 18.72 4.85 -3.65
N ASP A 74 20.00 4.95 -4.03
CA ASP A 74 21.11 4.66 -3.11
C ASP A 74 21.14 5.62 -1.91
N LEU A 75 20.84 6.90 -2.12
CA LEU A 75 20.70 7.89 -1.04
C LEU A 75 19.56 7.53 -0.08
N VAL A 76 18.40 7.17 -0.62
CA VAL A 76 17.24 6.79 0.19
C VAL A 76 17.50 5.52 0.96
N VAL A 77 18.18 4.52 0.36
CA VAL A 77 18.63 3.33 1.07
C VAL A 77 19.54 3.72 2.24
N SER A 78 20.52 4.61 2.05
CA SER A 78 21.37 5.04 3.16
C SER A 78 20.58 5.72 4.29
N TYR A 79 19.57 6.52 3.95
CA TYR A 79 18.71 7.15 4.95
C TYR A 79 17.90 6.12 5.74
N LEU A 80 17.37 5.09 5.06
CA LEU A 80 16.63 4.01 5.70
C LEU A 80 17.52 3.20 6.66
N GLU A 81 18.75 2.88 6.25
CA GLU A 81 19.73 2.21 7.10
C GLU A 81 20.08 3.07 8.33
N ASP A 82 20.26 4.37 8.15
CA ASP A 82 20.57 5.32 9.24
C ASP A 82 19.44 5.45 10.27
N ILE A 83 18.17 5.31 9.85
CA ILE A 83 17.02 5.24 10.79
C ILE A 83 16.79 3.83 11.35
N GLY A 84 17.59 2.84 10.95
CA GLY A 84 17.59 1.48 11.50
C GLY A 84 16.65 0.50 10.79
N ILE A 85 16.17 0.83 9.59
CA ILE A 85 15.42 -0.10 8.74
C ILE A 85 16.42 -0.99 8.01
N VAL A 86 16.38 -2.29 8.31
CA VAL A 86 17.31 -3.29 7.74
C VAL A 86 16.61 -4.37 6.91
N ASP A 87 15.31 -4.55 7.13
CA ASP A 87 14.50 -5.50 6.35
C ASP A 87 13.81 -4.74 5.23
N MET A 88 14.42 -4.75 4.05
CA MET A 88 13.91 -4.08 2.87
C MET A 88 14.21 -4.90 1.61
N ASN A 89 13.26 -4.90 0.67
CA ASN A 89 13.43 -5.48 -0.66
C ASN A 89 13.56 -4.34 -1.67
N ILE A 90 14.65 -4.33 -2.44
CA ILE A 90 14.96 -3.26 -3.39
C ILE A 90 14.83 -3.80 -4.82
N ASP A 91 13.81 -3.33 -5.54
CA ASP A 91 13.67 -3.55 -6.98
C ASP A 91 14.28 -2.37 -7.74
N ARG A 92 15.54 -2.51 -8.16
CA ARG A 92 16.25 -1.50 -8.96
C ARG A 92 15.72 -1.37 -10.39
N LYS A 93 15.01 -2.37 -10.93
CA LYS A 93 14.43 -2.26 -12.27
C LYS A 93 13.24 -1.32 -12.23
N LYS A 94 12.39 -1.45 -11.21
CA LYS A 94 11.18 -0.63 -10.99
C LYS A 94 11.45 0.63 -10.17
N MET A 95 12.63 0.75 -9.58
CA MET A 95 13.02 1.84 -8.65
C MET A 95 12.10 1.93 -7.43
N ILE A 96 11.84 0.76 -6.83
CA ILE A 96 10.95 0.61 -5.68
C ILE A 96 11.71 -0.04 -4.52
N ILE A 97 11.52 0.48 -3.31
CA ILE A 97 11.91 -0.17 -2.06
C ILE A 97 10.63 -0.61 -1.35
N ALA A 98 10.50 -1.90 -1.02
CA ALA A 98 9.40 -2.44 -0.24
C ALA A 98 9.88 -2.78 1.17
N ILE A 99 9.17 -2.28 2.18
CA ILE A 99 9.55 -2.38 3.59
C ILE A 99 8.35 -2.92 4.37
N PRO A 100 8.41 -4.17 4.87
CA PRO A 100 7.39 -4.66 5.78
C PRO A 100 7.52 -3.98 7.14
N PHE A 101 6.41 -3.68 7.79
CA PHE A 101 6.40 -3.19 9.16
C PHE A 101 5.18 -3.70 9.92
N ASP A 102 5.37 -3.98 11.20
CA ASP A 102 4.30 -4.45 12.07
C ASP A 102 3.70 -3.28 12.86
N TYR A 103 2.38 -3.21 12.88
CA TYR A 103 1.61 -2.32 13.72
C TYR A 103 0.47 -3.10 14.40
N GLU A 104 0.52 -3.16 15.73
CA GLU A 104 -0.35 -4.04 16.54
C GLU A 104 -0.27 -5.50 16.06
N ASP A 105 -1.39 -6.09 15.64
CA ASP A 105 -1.48 -7.47 15.17
C ASP A 105 -1.42 -7.59 13.63
N PHE A 106 -1.07 -6.50 12.93
CA PHE A 106 -1.06 -6.43 11.47
C PHE A 106 0.33 -6.15 10.93
N THR A 107 0.68 -6.81 9.82
CA THR A 107 1.85 -6.49 9.02
C THR A 107 1.41 -5.71 7.79
N PHE A 108 1.99 -4.53 7.59
CA PHE A 108 1.79 -3.69 6.44
C PHE A 108 3.03 -3.71 5.55
N LEU A 109 2.85 -3.35 4.28
CA LEU A 109 3.93 -3.21 3.32
C LEU A 109 3.99 -1.77 2.82
N SER A 110 5.04 -1.05 3.21
CA SER A 110 5.34 0.27 2.68
C SER A 110 6.14 0.16 1.39
N HIS A 111 5.78 0.94 0.40
CA HIS A 111 6.51 1.12 -0.84
C HIS A 111 7.08 2.52 -0.91
N ILE A 112 8.36 2.62 -1.21
CA ILE A 112 9.02 3.88 -1.55
C ILE A 112 9.36 3.82 -3.04
N VAL A 113 8.73 4.66 -3.84
CA VAL A 113 8.87 4.72 -5.29
C VAL A 113 9.72 5.94 -5.64
N MET A 114 10.80 5.73 -6.39
CA MET A 114 11.65 6.82 -6.85
C MET A 114 11.13 7.38 -8.18
N SER A 115 11.25 8.69 -8.32
CA SER A 115 11.26 9.38 -9.61
C SER A 115 12.49 10.29 -9.70
N ALA A 116 12.66 10.98 -10.83
CA ALA A 116 13.81 11.85 -11.03
C ALA A 116 13.89 12.99 -10.00
N ASP A 117 12.75 13.52 -9.56
CA ASP A 117 12.66 14.71 -8.70
C ASP A 117 11.89 14.49 -7.39
N TRP A 118 11.15 13.38 -7.28
CA TRP A 118 10.27 13.08 -6.15
C TRP A 118 10.46 11.65 -5.64
N ILE A 119 10.24 11.49 -4.36
CA ILE A 119 10.12 10.23 -3.66
C ILE A 119 8.67 10.11 -3.21
N LEU A 120 7.99 9.05 -3.62
CA LEU A 120 6.64 8.73 -3.15
C LEU A 120 6.74 7.62 -2.12
N ILE A 121 6.32 7.89 -0.88
CA ILE A 121 6.19 6.91 0.20
C ILE A 121 4.73 6.54 0.30
N LYS A 122 4.37 5.26 0.17
CA LYS A 122 2.97 4.83 0.19
C LYS A 122 2.77 3.48 0.86
N THR A 123 1.65 3.33 1.56
CA THR A 123 1.23 2.08 2.20
C THR A 123 -0.25 1.84 1.91
N SER A 124 -0.63 0.61 1.54
CA SER A 124 -2.04 0.21 1.50
C SER A 124 -2.53 0.00 2.93
N ILE A 125 -3.58 0.71 3.33
CA ILE A 125 -4.11 0.69 4.70
C ILE A 125 -5.45 -0.03 4.81
N PHE A 126 -6.16 -0.23 3.70
CA PHE A 126 -7.48 -0.85 3.73
C PHE A 126 -7.90 -1.42 2.36
N GLU A 127 -8.46 -2.63 2.34
CA GLU A 127 -9.07 -3.24 1.15
C GLU A 127 -10.59 -3.05 1.14
N ILE A 128 -11.13 -2.61 0.01
CA ILE A 128 -12.49 -2.12 -0.12
C ILE A 128 -13.47 -3.22 -0.55
N GLU A 129 -12.97 -4.35 -1.07
CA GLU A 129 -13.77 -5.40 -1.73
C GLU A 129 -14.91 -6.02 -0.92
N ARG A 130 -14.97 -5.78 0.39
CA ARG A 130 -15.91 -6.43 1.30
C ARG A 130 -16.90 -5.48 1.98
N LEU A 131 -16.90 -4.20 1.61
CA LEU A 131 -17.77 -3.21 2.23
C LEU A 131 -19.10 -3.06 1.50
N ALA A 132 -20.17 -2.97 2.28
CA ALA A 132 -21.47 -2.55 1.78
C ALA A 132 -21.42 -1.10 1.30
N GLU A 133 -22.27 -0.74 0.33
CA GLU A 133 -22.28 0.59 -0.30
C GLU A 133 -22.40 1.75 0.72
N SER A 134 -23.24 1.60 1.75
CA SER A 134 -23.37 2.61 2.81
C SER A 134 -22.09 2.79 3.64
N SER A 135 -21.33 1.70 3.84
CA SER A 135 -20.02 1.74 4.50
C SER A 135 -18.96 2.39 3.61
N LEU A 136 -19.04 2.21 2.28
CA LEU A 136 -18.15 2.88 1.33
C LEU A 136 -18.29 4.39 1.35
N ILE A 137 -19.54 4.89 1.35
CA ILE A 137 -19.80 6.33 1.39
C ILE A 137 -19.22 6.95 2.66
N ASN A 138 -19.41 6.30 3.81
CA ASN A 138 -18.86 6.77 5.08
C ASN A 138 -17.33 6.74 5.07
N LEU A 139 -16.73 5.66 4.56
CA LEU A 139 -15.28 5.53 4.44
C LEU A 139 -14.68 6.63 3.57
N PHE A 140 -15.27 6.90 2.39
CA PHE A 140 -14.79 7.95 1.49
C PHE A 140 -14.95 9.34 2.10
N ALA A 141 -16.01 9.58 2.88
CA ALA A 141 -16.17 10.83 3.61
C ALA A 141 -15.07 11.02 4.66
N GLU A 142 -14.71 9.96 5.41
CA GLU A 142 -13.62 10.02 6.39
C GLU A 142 -12.25 10.19 5.73
N VAL A 143 -11.99 9.50 4.61
CA VAL A 143 -10.77 9.68 3.79
C VAL A 143 -10.62 11.13 3.33
N LEU A 144 -11.68 11.71 2.78
CA LEU A 144 -11.69 13.11 2.35
C LEU A 144 -11.44 14.06 3.52
N LYS A 145 -12.10 13.86 4.67
CA LYS A 145 -11.84 14.64 5.89
C LYS A 145 -10.38 14.53 6.32
N GLY A 146 -9.81 13.32 6.28
CA GLY A 146 -8.40 13.06 6.57
C GLY A 146 -7.48 13.96 5.74
N ASN A 147 -7.71 14.05 4.44
CA ASN A 147 -6.92 14.90 3.52
C ASN A 147 -7.02 16.41 3.81
N PHE A 148 -8.07 16.88 4.49
CA PHE A 148 -8.19 18.29 4.89
C PHE A 148 -7.60 18.58 6.27
N ILE A 149 -7.51 17.56 7.14
CA ILE A 149 -7.06 17.72 8.53
C ILE A 149 -5.57 17.42 8.67
N LEU A 150 -5.08 16.41 7.95
CA LEU A 150 -3.69 15.96 8.02
C LEU A 150 -2.90 16.55 6.86
N ASN A 151 -1.93 17.41 7.18
CA ASN A 151 -1.14 18.13 6.17
C ASN A 151 0.06 17.33 5.65
N SER A 152 0.44 16.24 6.32
CA SER A 152 1.64 15.46 6.01
C SER A 152 1.37 14.17 5.23
N VAL A 153 0.10 13.74 5.16
CA VAL A 153 -0.31 12.48 4.54
C VAL A 153 -1.53 12.73 3.67
N VAL A 154 -1.48 12.20 2.46
CA VAL A 154 -2.60 12.17 1.53
C VAL A 154 -3.11 10.74 1.43
N TYR A 155 -4.41 10.57 1.59
CA TYR A 155 -5.12 9.33 1.35
C TYR A 155 -5.68 9.31 -0.07
N SER A 156 -5.45 8.21 -0.78
CA SER A 156 -5.96 7.99 -2.14
C SER A 156 -6.69 6.66 -2.25
N LEU A 157 -7.46 6.54 -3.33
CA LEU A 157 -8.13 5.29 -3.72
C LEU A 157 -7.40 4.71 -4.92
N ASP A 158 -7.07 3.43 -4.84
CA ASP A 158 -6.67 2.63 -5.98
C ASP A 158 -7.92 1.91 -6.52
N PRO A 159 -8.44 2.31 -7.69
CA PRO A 159 -9.66 1.72 -8.25
C PRO A 159 -9.42 0.31 -8.78
N GLU A 160 -8.19 -0.04 -9.16
CA GLU A 160 -7.86 -1.36 -9.72
C GLU A 160 -7.71 -2.37 -8.59
N ASN A 161 -6.88 -2.03 -7.60
CA ASN A 161 -6.65 -2.89 -6.43
C ASN A 161 -7.70 -2.71 -5.34
N LYS A 162 -8.73 -1.88 -5.59
CA LYS A 162 -9.82 -1.53 -4.67
C LYS A 162 -9.31 -1.33 -3.25
N SER A 163 -8.34 -0.46 -3.08
CA SER A 163 -7.66 -0.23 -1.79
C SER A 163 -7.51 1.25 -1.49
N ILE A 164 -7.41 1.57 -0.20
CA ILE A 164 -7.05 2.90 0.27
C ILE A 164 -5.57 2.90 0.59
N TRP A 165 -4.89 3.94 0.11
CA TRP A 165 -3.47 4.15 0.33
C TRP A 165 -3.26 5.41 1.14
N ALA A 166 -2.33 5.36 2.09
CA ALA A 166 -1.73 6.54 2.71
C ALA A 166 -0.42 6.87 1.98
N GLN A 167 -0.20 8.14 1.66
CA GLN A 167 0.90 8.59 0.81
C GLN A 167 1.55 9.88 1.30
N ALA A 168 2.85 10.01 1.10
CA ALA A 168 3.60 11.25 1.28
C ALA A 168 4.60 11.42 0.14
N ASP A 169 4.59 12.62 -0.46
CA ASP A 169 5.55 13.03 -1.49
C ASP A 169 6.68 13.82 -0.85
N VAL A 170 7.92 13.48 -1.19
CA VAL A 170 9.12 14.15 -0.70
C VAL A 170 9.96 14.57 -1.90
N PRO A 171 10.34 15.85 -2.07
CA PRO A 171 11.25 16.23 -3.13
C PRO A 171 12.62 15.63 -2.86
N ILE A 172 13.33 15.18 -3.90
CA ILE A 172 14.66 14.57 -3.72
C ILE A 172 15.70 15.52 -3.12
N SER A 173 15.48 16.83 -3.27
CA SER A 173 16.30 17.88 -2.67
C SER A 173 16.07 18.05 -1.16
N ALA A 174 15.12 17.34 -0.58
CA ALA A 174 14.87 17.35 0.85
C ALA A 174 16.07 16.80 1.64
N ASP A 175 16.28 17.34 2.83
CA ASP A 175 17.27 16.81 3.76
C ASP A 175 16.79 15.52 4.43
N PHE A 176 17.72 14.87 5.11
CA PHE A 176 17.47 13.63 5.83
C PHE A 176 16.33 13.75 6.86
N ASP A 177 16.27 14.85 7.61
CA ASP A 177 15.26 15.06 8.64
C ASP A 177 13.85 15.19 8.05
N THR A 178 13.73 15.88 6.89
CA THR A 178 12.47 16.00 6.16
C THR A 178 12.05 14.64 5.59
N PHE A 179 12.96 13.90 4.95
CA PHE A 179 12.68 12.54 4.47
C PHE A 179 12.20 11.65 5.61
N LYS A 180 12.92 11.67 6.73
CA LYS A 180 12.61 10.90 7.93
C LYS A 180 11.21 11.25 8.45
N LEU A 181 10.89 12.53 8.61
CA LEU A 181 9.58 12.96 9.08
C LEU A 181 8.45 12.44 8.18
N SER A 182 8.62 12.57 6.87
CA SER A 182 7.64 12.08 5.89
C SER A 182 7.49 10.55 5.92
N TYR A 183 8.59 9.82 6.01
CA TYR A 183 8.56 8.36 6.14
C TYR A 183 7.81 7.91 7.39
N PHE A 184 8.16 8.47 8.55
CA PHE A 184 7.49 8.15 9.81
C PHE A 184 6.01 8.55 9.79
N SER A 185 5.61 9.60 9.07
CA SER A 185 4.19 9.99 8.96
C SER A 185 3.29 8.97 8.27
N ILE A 186 3.87 8.04 7.50
CA ILE A 186 3.15 6.97 6.80
C ILE A 186 3.19 5.66 7.60
N VAL A 187 4.28 5.43 8.34
CA VAL A 187 4.57 4.15 8.99
C VAL A 187 4.16 4.14 10.47
N PHE A 188 4.08 5.30 11.14
CA PHE A 188 3.82 5.44 12.59
C PHE A 188 2.89 6.60 12.94
#